data_AF-A0A397SVB3-F1
#
_entry.id   AF-A0A397SVB3-F1
#
_cell.length_a   1.000
_cell.length_b   1.000
_cell.length_c   1.000
_cell.angle_alpha   90.00
_cell.angle_beta   90.00
_cell.angle_gamma   90.00
#
_symmetry.space_group_name_H-M   'P 1'
#
loop_
_entity.id
_entity.type
_entity.pdbx_description
1 polymer ?
#
loop_
_entity_poly.entity_id
_entity_poly.type
_entity_poly.pdbx_seq_one_letter_code
_entity_poly.pdbx_strand_id
1 'polypeptide(L)'
;MFCCPLMRYISCREGGYVKDELIELNEIIYPDSNFNFPRLKAELQKLKSKELNPQLKRSKNRLTRLITDLKNKVSNDAKAIMDLYLQAHAQMINQDKENDNFAQAQLTNFENALQNHLTQEELQTLRTQQKETLVLEQQLKRVYKLKTRQ
;
A
#
# COMPACT_ATOMS: atom_id res chain seq x y z
N MET A 1 54.67 20.25 -5.93
CA MET A 1 55.33 19.02 -5.46
C MET A 1 54.76 18.73 -4.09
N PHE A 2 54.03 17.64 -3.79
CA PHE A 2 54.10 16.29 -4.31
C PHE A 2 52.70 15.73 -4.70
N CYS A 3 52.70 14.92 -5.74
CA CYS A 3 51.58 14.09 -6.20
C CYS A 3 51.22 13.01 -5.16
N CYS A 4 49.93 12.72 -5.03
CA CYS A 4 49.48 11.33 -4.86
C CYS A 4 48.48 11.02 -6.00
N PRO A 5 48.86 10.20 -6.98
CA PRO A 5 48.03 9.78 -8.10
C PRO A 5 47.17 8.57 -7.72
N LEU A 6 46.13 8.33 -8.53
CA LEU A 6 45.10 7.29 -8.49
C LEU A 6 43.76 7.76 -7.92
N MET A 7 42.89 8.08 -8.88
CA MET A 7 41.44 8.15 -8.74
C MET A 7 40.91 6.91 -8.01
N ARG A 8 40.75 7.01 -6.69
CA ARG A 8 39.68 6.30 -6.01
C ARG A 8 38.46 7.20 -6.10
N TYR A 9 37.54 6.84 -6.99
CA TYR A 9 36.19 7.37 -7.00
C TYR A 9 35.58 7.09 -5.63
N ILE A 10 35.73 8.03 -4.70
CA ILE A 10 34.88 8.11 -3.53
C ILE A 10 33.52 8.52 -4.08
N SER A 11 32.70 7.52 -4.40
CA SER A 11 31.28 7.70 -4.62
C SER A 11 30.73 8.38 -3.38
N CYS A 12 30.37 9.66 -3.51
CA CYS A 12 29.71 10.44 -2.46
C CYS A 12 28.48 9.65 -1.99
N ARG A 13 28.60 9.02 -0.81
CA ARG A 13 27.53 8.25 -0.17
C ARG A 13 26.46 9.21 0.35
N GLU A 14 25.54 9.58 -0.52
CA GLU A 14 24.18 9.95 -0.12
C GLU A 14 23.22 8.87 -0.63
N GLY A 15 22.75 8.03 0.30
CA GLY A 15 21.55 7.23 0.12
C GLY A 15 21.77 5.74 -0.08
N GLY A 16 21.18 4.95 0.82
CA GLY A 16 20.81 3.55 0.61
C GLY A 16 21.95 2.51 0.65
N TYR A 17 21.83 1.53 1.54
CA TYR A 17 22.68 0.34 1.53
C TYR A 17 22.36 -0.53 0.31
N VAL A 18 23.30 -0.60 -0.63
CA VAL A 18 23.32 -1.56 -1.74
C VAL A 18 24.30 -2.65 -1.34
N LYS A 19 23.94 -3.91 -1.60
CA LYS A 19 24.84 -5.04 -1.33
C LYS A 19 26.09 -4.94 -2.21
N ASP A 20 27.26 -5.14 -1.61
CA ASP A 20 28.55 -4.97 -2.29
C ASP A 20 28.66 -5.94 -3.49
N GLU A 21 28.07 -7.14 -3.41
CA GLU A 21 28.09 -8.11 -4.50
C GLU A 21 27.34 -7.62 -5.76
N LEU A 22 26.32 -6.77 -5.60
CA LEU A 22 25.60 -6.16 -6.73
C LEU A 22 26.40 -5.03 -7.38
N ILE A 23 27.22 -4.34 -6.59
CA ILE A 23 28.12 -3.29 -7.09
C ILE A 23 29.22 -3.96 -7.91
N GLU A 24 29.86 -5.01 -7.37
CA GLU A 24 30.89 -5.78 -8.07
C GLU A 24 30.35 -6.40 -9.38
N LEU A 25 29.17 -7.00 -9.35
CA LEU A 25 28.53 -7.53 -10.57
C LEU A 25 28.29 -6.43 -11.62
N ASN A 26 27.86 -5.24 -11.20
CA ASN A 26 27.65 -4.13 -12.11
C ASN A 26 28.96 -3.65 -12.75
N GLU A 27 30.04 -3.58 -11.97
CA GLU A 27 31.37 -3.20 -12.46
C GLU A 27 31.93 -4.23 -13.46
N ILE A 28 31.62 -5.52 -13.31
CA ILE A 28 32.01 -6.55 -14.27
C ILE A 28 31.21 -6.44 -15.58
N ILE A 29 29.89 -6.28 -15.49
CA ILE A 29 29.01 -6.27 -16.67
C ILE A 29 29.11 -4.92 -17.43
N TYR A 30 29.27 -3.82 -16.70
CA TYR A 30 29.34 -2.46 -17.21
C TYR A 30 30.52 -1.69 -16.61
N PRO A 31 31.76 -2.01 -17.03
CA PRO A 31 32.99 -1.47 -16.45
C PRO A 31 33.15 0.05 -16.59
N ASP A 32 32.50 0.66 -17.57
CA ASP A 32 32.53 2.11 -17.81
C ASP A 32 31.30 2.85 -17.22
N SER A 33 30.41 2.15 -16.50
CA SER A 33 29.18 2.76 -15.98
C SER A 33 29.32 3.22 -14.54
N ASN A 34 29.07 4.51 -14.31
CA ASN A 34 28.85 5.08 -12.98
C ASN A 34 27.39 4.88 -12.55
N PHE A 35 26.90 3.63 -12.59
CA PHE A 35 25.49 3.35 -12.31
C PHE A 35 25.13 3.61 -10.85
N ASN A 36 24.22 4.55 -10.62
CA ASN A 36 23.82 4.97 -9.28
C ASN A 36 22.51 4.26 -8.86
N PHE A 37 22.65 3.09 -8.24
CA PHE A 37 21.54 2.30 -7.68
C PHE A 37 20.66 3.10 -6.70
N PRO A 38 21.22 3.91 -5.77
CA PRO A 38 20.42 4.78 -4.91
C PRO A 38 19.50 5.74 -5.69
N ARG A 39 20.04 6.38 -6.73
CA ARG A 39 19.28 7.29 -7.59
C ARG A 39 18.19 6.55 -8.36
N LEU A 40 18.48 5.37 -8.91
CA LEU A 40 17.46 4.54 -9.55
C LEU A 40 16.33 4.20 -8.57
N LYS A 41 16.68 3.74 -7.36
CA LYS A 41 15.69 3.41 -6.31
C LYS A 41 14.80 4.61 -5.98
N ALA A 42 15.38 5.81 -5.84
CA ALA A 42 14.64 7.03 -5.56
C ALA A 42 13.68 7.41 -6.71
N GLU A 43 14.13 7.34 -7.96
CA GLU A 43 13.28 7.63 -9.12
C GLU A 43 12.16 6.59 -9.28
N LEU A 44 12.43 5.29 -9.07
CA LEU A 44 11.40 4.25 -9.06
C LEU A 44 10.34 4.49 -7.99
N GLN A 45 10.74 4.88 -6.77
CA GLN A 45 9.80 5.23 -5.69
C GLN A 45 8.94 6.45 -6.06
N LYS A 46 9.56 7.48 -6.65
CA LYS A 46 8.87 8.69 -7.09
C LYS A 46 7.88 8.39 -8.21
N LEU A 47 8.26 7.58 -9.19
CA LEU A 47 7.37 7.15 -10.27
C LEU A 47 6.20 6.34 -9.73
N LYS A 48 6.47 5.33 -8.88
CA LYS A 48 5.42 4.47 -8.31
C LYS A 48 4.47 5.24 -7.40
N SER A 49 4.97 6.16 -6.59
CA SER A 49 4.11 7.01 -5.75
C SER A 49 3.27 7.99 -6.57
N LYS A 50 3.81 8.58 -7.66
CA LYS A 50 3.04 9.41 -8.60
C LYS A 50 1.92 8.64 -9.28
N GLU A 51 2.12 7.36 -9.58
CA GLU A 51 1.11 6.48 -10.17
C GLU A 51 0.01 6.11 -9.15
N LEU A 52 0.42 5.70 -7.93
CA LEU A 52 -0.50 5.15 -6.92
C LEU A 52 -1.27 6.23 -6.14
N ASN A 53 -0.69 7.40 -5.87
CA ASN A 53 -1.33 8.45 -5.06
C ASN A 53 -2.67 8.94 -5.64
N PRO A 54 -2.79 9.25 -6.95
CA PRO A 54 -4.05 9.64 -7.54
C PRO A 54 -5.11 8.53 -7.48
N GLN A 55 -4.70 7.27 -7.69
CA GLN A 55 -5.59 6.11 -7.61
C GLN A 55 -6.13 5.94 -6.19
N LEU A 56 -5.25 6.00 -5.18
CA LEU A 56 -5.64 5.92 -3.79
C LEU A 56 -6.60 7.05 -3.40
N LYS A 57 -6.32 8.28 -3.83
CA LYS A 57 -7.21 9.43 -3.58
C LYS A 57 -8.59 9.22 -4.18
N ARG A 58 -8.66 8.77 -5.44
CA ARG A 58 -9.94 8.47 -6.11
C ARG A 58 -10.70 7.36 -5.39
N SER A 59 -10.01 6.27 -5.02
CA SER A 59 -10.60 5.13 -4.33
C SER A 59 -11.13 5.52 -2.94
N LYS A 60 -10.36 6.29 -2.15
CA LYS A 60 -10.82 6.85 -0.86
C LYS A 60 -12.06 7.71 -0.99
N ASN A 61 -12.10 8.58 -1.99
CA ASN A 61 -13.26 9.44 -2.23
C ASN A 61 -14.50 8.60 -2.60
N ARG A 62 -14.34 7.57 -3.43
CA ARG A 62 -15.43 6.65 -3.79
C ARG A 62 -15.93 5.87 -2.59
N LEU A 63 -15.03 5.32 -1.77
CA LEU A 63 -15.38 4.62 -0.54
C LEU A 63 -16.09 5.53 0.46
N THR A 64 -15.60 6.75 0.66
CA THR A 64 -16.20 7.72 1.60
C THR A 64 -17.62 8.10 1.19
N ARG A 65 -17.84 8.35 -0.11
CA ARG A 65 -19.19 8.60 -0.65
C ARG A 65 -20.09 7.39 -0.43
N LEU A 66 -19.63 6.20 -0.82
CA LEU A 66 -20.40 4.97 -0.66
C LEU A 66 -20.81 4.73 0.80
N ILE A 67 -19.88 4.87 1.76
CA ILE A 67 -20.18 4.76 3.18
C ILE A 67 -21.23 5.80 3.60
N THR A 68 -21.08 7.05 3.14
CA THR A 68 -22.03 8.13 3.47
C THR A 68 -23.43 7.83 2.93
N ASP A 69 -23.52 7.41 1.68
CA ASP A 69 -24.77 7.07 1.02
C ASP A 69 -25.46 5.90 1.72
N LEU A 70 -24.72 4.84 2.06
CA LEU A 70 -25.26 3.70 2.81
C LEU A 70 -25.68 4.09 4.23
N LYS A 71 -24.88 4.89 4.95
CA LYS A 71 -25.26 5.38 6.29
C LYS A 71 -26.55 6.19 6.26
N ASN A 72 -26.79 6.98 5.22
CA ASN A 72 -28.00 7.77 5.10
C ASN A 72 -29.27 6.93 4.87
N LYS A 73 -29.14 5.67 4.43
CA LYS A 73 -30.27 4.75 4.22
C LYS A 73 -30.66 3.96 5.46
N VAL A 74 -29.77 3.87 6.46
CA VAL A 74 -29.94 2.93 7.57
C VAL A 74 -30.16 3.63 8.92
N SER A 75 -30.76 2.90 9.86
CA SER A 75 -30.99 3.38 11.23
C SER A 75 -29.66 3.59 11.98
N ASN A 76 -29.69 4.31 13.11
CA ASN A 76 -28.48 4.55 13.90
C ASN A 76 -27.83 3.26 14.41
N ASP A 77 -28.63 2.26 14.81
CA ASP A 77 -28.11 0.95 15.23
C ASP A 77 -27.42 0.23 14.06
N ALA A 78 -28.02 0.26 12.87
CA ALA A 78 -27.41 -0.30 11.67
C ALA A 78 -26.13 0.45 11.24
N LYS A 79 -26.03 1.77 11.49
CA LYS A 79 -24.78 2.53 11.27
C LYS A 79 -23.65 2.00 12.17
N ALA A 80 -23.95 1.71 13.43
CA ALA A 80 -22.97 1.15 14.37
C ALA A 80 -22.50 -0.25 13.92
N ILE A 81 -23.43 -1.09 13.47
CA ILE A 81 -23.10 -2.41 12.89
C ILE A 81 -22.25 -2.25 11.63
N MET A 82 -22.55 -1.28 10.77
CA MET A 82 -21.77 -1.00 9.57
C MET A 82 -20.35 -0.51 9.89
N ASP A 83 -20.16 0.28 10.95
CA ASP A 83 -18.84 0.68 11.42
C ASP A 83 -18.02 -0.52 11.94
N LEU A 84 -18.66 -1.43 12.68
CA LEU A 84 -18.03 -2.69 13.11
C LEU A 84 -17.68 -3.59 11.92
N TYR A 85 -18.55 -3.70 10.93
CA TYR A 85 -18.30 -4.41 9.67
C TYR A 85 -17.06 -3.87 8.96
N LEU A 86 -17.00 -2.56 8.76
CA LEU A 86 -15.87 -1.89 8.10
C LEU A 86 -14.56 -2.11 8.88
N GLN A 87 -14.61 -2.04 10.21
CA GLN A 87 -13.45 -2.28 11.05
C GLN A 87 -12.96 -3.74 10.96
N ALA A 88 -13.87 -4.71 11.07
CA ALA A 88 -13.56 -6.13 10.98
C ALA A 88 -12.95 -6.48 9.61
N HIS A 89 -13.54 -5.95 8.53
CA HIS A 89 -13.03 -6.18 7.18
C HIS A 89 -11.63 -5.59 7.00
N ALA A 90 -11.39 -4.38 7.51
CA ALA A 90 -10.07 -3.76 7.47
C ALA A 90 -9.03 -4.55 8.29
N GLN A 91 -9.40 -5.08 9.45
CA GLN A 91 -8.51 -5.92 10.25
C GLN A 91 -8.17 -7.22 9.53
N MET A 92 -9.16 -7.87 8.92
CA MET A 92 -8.97 -9.11 8.15
C MET A 92 -7.96 -8.92 7.02
N ILE A 93 -8.11 -7.85 6.23
CA ILE A 93 -7.18 -7.52 5.13
C ILE A 93 -5.78 -7.16 5.65
N ASN A 94 -5.69 -6.38 6.73
CA ASN A 94 -4.39 -5.95 7.25
C ASN A 94 -3.60 -7.08 7.95
N GLN A 95 -4.28 -8.15 8.36
CA GLN A 95 -3.67 -9.32 9.00
C GLN A 95 -3.51 -10.51 8.03
N ASP A 96 -3.77 -10.32 6.73
CA ASP A 96 -3.77 -11.39 5.71
C ASP A 96 -4.66 -12.59 6.10
N LYS A 97 -5.77 -12.32 6.80
CA LYS A 97 -6.73 -13.33 7.31
C LYS A 97 -7.94 -13.52 6.41
N GLU A 98 -7.85 -13.15 5.14
CA GLU A 98 -8.99 -13.29 4.22
C GLU A 98 -9.42 -14.76 4.02
N ASN A 99 -8.51 -15.72 4.21
CA ASN A 99 -8.82 -17.15 4.14
C ASN A 99 -9.14 -17.77 5.52
N ASP A 100 -9.18 -16.96 6.57
CA ASP A 100 -9.48 -17.43 7.92
C ASP A 100 -11.00 -17.61 8.09
N ASN A 101 -11.40 -18.83 8.42
CA ASN A 101 -12.81 -19.20 8.57
C ASN A 101 -13.52 -18.37 9.65
N PHE A 102 -12.83 -18.05 10.75
CA PHE A 102 -13.41 -17.28 11.85
C PHE A 102 -13.61 -15.80 11.45
N ALA A 103 -12.62 -15.19 10.80
CA ALA A 103 -12.74 -13.82 10.29
C ALA A 103 -13.86 -13.70 9.24
N GLN A 104 -13.98 -14.67 8.34
CA GLN A 104 -15.09 -14.72 7.36
C GLN A 104 -16.44 -14.88 8.05
N ALA A 105 -16.56 -15.77 9.04
CA ALA A 105 -17.80 -15.94 9.79
C ALA A 105 -18.22 -14.67 10.54
N GLN A 106 -17.27 -13.93 11.12
CA GLN A 106 -17.57 -12.63 11.74
C GLN A 106 -18.11 -11.61 10.73
N LEU A 107 -17.51 -11.52 9.55
CA LEU A 107 -18.00 -10.63 8.50
C LEU A 107 -19.40 -11.01 8.04
N THR A 108 -19.65 -12.30 7.81
CA THR A 108 -20.98 -12.81 7.44
C THR A 108 -22.03 -12.50 8.50
N ASN A 109 -21.69 -12.57 9.79
CA ASN A 109 -22.63 -12.19 10.86
C ASN A 109 -23.04 -10.71 10.79
N PHE A 110 -22.09 -9.81 10.52
CA PHE A 110 -22.41 -8.40 10.31
C PHE A 110 -23.20 -8.17 9.02
N GLU A 111 -22.87 -8.87 7.93
CA GLU A 111 -23.62 -8.79 6.67
C GLU A 111 -25.07 -9.24 6.87
N ASN A 112 -25.30 -10.34 7.59
CA ASN A 112 -26.65 -10.82 7.92
C ASN A 112 -27.42 -9.81 8.78
N ALA A 113 -26.76 -9.14 9.73
CA ALA A 113 -27.38 -8.09 10.52
C ALA A 113 -27.74 -6.83 9.70
N LEU A 114 -27.05 -6.60 8.58
CA LEU A 114 -27.29 -5.48 7.67
C LEU A 114 -28.26 -5.80 6.52
N GLN A 115 -28.57 -7.06 6.24
CA GLN A 115 -29.42 -7.49 5.11
C GLN A 115 -30.84 -6.92 5.14
N ASN A 116 -31.37 -6.58 6.32
CA ASN A 116 -32.68 -5.92 6.45
C ASN A 116 -32.66 -4.44 6.04
N HIS A 117 -31.47 -3.87 5.80
CA HIS A 117 -31.26 -2.46 5.53
C HIS A 117 -30.54 -2.20 4.21
N LEU A 118 -29.64 -3.09 3.81
CA LEU A 118 -28.80 -2.99 2.63
C LEU A 118 -28.96 -4.23 1.76
N THR A 119 -28.92 -4.04 0.45
CA THR A 119 -28.95 -5.17 -0.48
C THR A 119 -27.63 -5.93 -0.45
N GLN A 120 -27.67 -7.19 -0.88
CA GLN A 120 -26.46 -7.98 -1.05
C GLN A 120 -25.48 -7.32 -2.04
N GLU A 121 -25.98 -6.68 -3.09
CA GLU A 121 -25.16 -5.95 -4.07
C GLU A 121 -24.45 -4.75 -3.44
N GLU A 122 -25.13 -3.99 -2.58
CA GLU A 122 -24.56 -2.86 -1.84
C GLU A 122 -23.44 -3.32 -0.91
N LEU A 123 -23.66 -4.42 -0.17
CA LEU A 123 -22.66 -5.01 0.72
C LEU A 123 -21.44 -5.53 -0.06
N GLN A 124 -21.64 -6.22 -1.18
CA GLN A 124 -20.55 -6.68 -2.04
C GLN A 124 -19.77 -5.52 -2.65
N THR A 125 -20.46 -4.45 -3.06
CA THR A 125 -19.84 -3.24 -3.58
C THR A 125 -19.00 -2.55 -2.49
N LEU A 126 -19.53 -2.45 -1.27
CA LEU A 126 -18.81 -1.88 -0.12
C LEU A 126 -17.54 -2.69 0.19
N ARG A 127 -17.66 -4.02 0.25
CA ARG A 127 -16.55 -4.94 0.47
C ARG A 127 -15.46 -4.75 -0.59
N THR A 128 -15.83 -4.83 -1.86
CA THR A 128 -14.88 -4.70 -2.98
C THR A 128 -14.18 -3.34 -2.95
N GLN A 129 -14.92 -2.25 -2.77
CA GLN A 129 -14.35 -0.90 -2.75
C GLN A 129 -13.40 -0.68 -1.56
N GLN A 130 -13.74 -1.22 -0.39
CA GLN A 130 -12.89 -1.14 0.78
C GLN A 130 -11.59 -1.94 0.57
N LYS A 131 -11.68 -3.15 0.00
CA LYS A 131 -10.52 -3.98 -0.31
C LYS A 131 -9.58 -3.29 -1.28
N GLU A 132 -10.10 -2.77 -2.40
CA GLU A 132 -9.31 -1.99 -3.36
C GLU A 132 -8.56 -0.84 -2.69
N THR A 133 -9.26 -0.08 -1.83
CA THR A 133 -8.68 1.06 -1.11
C THR A 133 -7.52 0.61 -0.21
N LEU A 134 -7.73 -0.44 0.59
CA LEU A 134 -6.73 -0.93 1.54
C LEU A 134 -5.51 -1.54 0.83
N VAL A 135 -5.72 -2.26 -0.28
CA VAL A 135 -4.61 -2.80 -1.09
C VAL A 135 -3.75 -1.67 -1.65
N LEU A 136 -4.35 -0.59 -2.18
CA LEU A 136 -3.60 0.59 -2.64
C LEU A 136 -2.82 1.26 -1.50
N GLU A 137 -3.41 1.36 -0.30
CA GLU A 137 -2.70 1.87 0.87
C GLU A 137 -1.50 1.00 1.25
N GLN A 138 -1.66 -0.32 1.25
CA GLN A 138 -0.59 -1.26 1.55
C GLN A 138 0.54 -1.18 0.52
N GLN A 139 0.21 -1.10 -0.78
CA GLN A 139 1.20 -0.92 -1.84
C GLN A 139 1.99 0.37 -1.65
N LEU A 140 1.30 1.49 -1.36
CA LEU A 140 1.95 2.78 -1.14
C LEU A 140 2.80 2.79 0.14
N LYS A 141 2.33 2.14 1.22
CA LYS A 141 3.13 1.93 2.45
C LYS A 141 4.42 1.15 2.14
N ARG A 142 4.38 0.14 1.27
CA ARG A 142 5.59 -0.59 0.83
C ARG A 142 6.56 0.34 0.09
N VAL A 143 6.06 1.17 -0.82
CA VAL A 143 6.87 2.18 -1.54
C VAL A 143 7.57 3.13 -0.56
N TYR A 144 6.87 3.63 0.46
CA TYR A 144 7.46 4.51 1.47
C TYR A 144 8.35 3.79 2.50
N LYS A 145 8.06 2.53 2.86
CA LYS A 145 8.95 1.74 3.74
C LYS A 145 10.33 1.49 3.11
N LEU A 146 10.43 1.50 1.79
CA LEU A 146 11.72 1.47 1.10
C LEU A 146 12.55 2.76 1.33
N LYS A 147 11.95 3.83 1.88
CA LYS A 147 12.60 5.10 2.24
C LYS A 147 13.20 5.08 3.66
N THR A 148 12.65 4.28 4.58
CA THR A 148 12.98 4.30 6.03
C THR A 148 13.88 3.18 6.52
N ARG A 149 14.30 2.24 5.66
CA ARG A 149 15.44 1.36 5.96
C ARG A 149 16.73 2.12 5.63
N GLN A 150 17.14 2.99 6.56
CA GLN A 150 18.42 3.68 6.58
C GLN A 150 19.08 3.38 7.93
#